data_AF-A0A087UC15-F1
#
_entry.id   AF-A0A087UC15-F1
#
_cell.length_a   1.000
_cell.length_b   1.000
_cell.length_c   1.000
_cell.angle_alpha   90.00
_cell.angle_beta   90.00
_cell.angle_gamma   90.00
#
_symmetry.space_group_name_H-M   'P 1'
#
loop_
_entity.id
_entity.type
_entity.pdbx_description
1 polymer ?
#
loop_
_entity_poly.entity_id
_entity_poly.type
_entity_poly.pdbx_seq_one_letter_code
_entity_poly.pdbx_strand_id
1 'polypeptide(L)'
;MHVNFIKEGIDCKDWLLKIICGGIEIRTIYVGHLQAKGCIFSRLSSERAGTRFNVRGTNDEGCVANFVETEQVIYLNNKICSYIQIRGSIPLFWEQPGLQVGSHKVKLSR
;
A
#
# COMPACT_ATOMS: atom_id res chain seq x y z
N MET A 1 -17.83 9.03 1.06
CA MET A 1 -19.26 8.70 0.99
C MET A 1 -19.86 8.37 2.37
N HIS A 2 -19.15 7.69 3.29
CA HIS A 2 -19.67 7.36 4.63
C HIS A 2 -19.60 8.50 5.68
N VAL A 3 -18.86 9.57 5.40
CA VAL A 3 -18.68 10.70 6.33
C VAL A 3 -20.00 11.37 6.72
N ASN A 4 -20.95 11.46 5.78
CA ASN A 4 -22.26 12.06 6.07
C ASN A 4 -23.12 11.16 6.98
N PHE A 5 -23.09 9.84 6.79
CA PHE A 5 -23.82 8.90 7.66
C PHE A 5 -23.25 8.86 9.07
N ILE A 6 -21.93 8.97 9.22
CA ILE A 6 -21.28 9.09 10.53
C ILE A 6 -21.69 10.38 11.24
N LYS A 7 -21.78 11.50 10.53
CA LYS A 7 -22.23 12.79 11.10
C LYS A 7 -23.66 12.71 11.64
N GLU A 8 -24.53 11.97 10.97
CA GLU A 8 -25.93 11.75 11.38
C GLU A 8 -26.10 10.61 12.41
N GLY A 9 -25.00 10.05 12.95
CA GLY A 9 -25.05 9.00 13.98
C GLY A 9 -25.52 7.63 13.48
N ILE A 10 -25.56 7.41 12.17
CA ILE A 10 -25.97 6.13 11.58
C ILE A 10 -24.81 5.15 11.63
N ASP A 11 -24.98 4.04 12.36
CA ASP A 11 -23.98 2.97 12.39
C ASP A 11 -23.96 2.25 11.03
N CYS A 12 -22.85 2.39 10.32
CA CYS A 12 -22.64 1.80 9.01
C CYS A 12 -21.80 0.51 9.05
N LYS A 13 -21.43 -0.01 10.24
CA LYS A 13 -20.52 -1.16 10.37
C LYS A 13 -20.97 -2.37 9.57
N ASP A 14 -22.27 -2.64 9.55
CA ASP A 14 -22.84 -3.80 8.85
C ASP A 14 -22.86 -3.64 7.33
N TRP A 15 -22.73 -2.41 6.82
CA TRP A 15 -22.77 -2.09 5.39
C TRP A 15 -21.40 -1.74 4.81
N LEU A 16 -20.41 -1.43 5.67
CA LEU A 16 -19.11 -0.96 5.24
C LEU A 16 -18.09 -2.11 5.15
N LEU A 17 -17.91 -2.64 3.95
CA LEU A 17 -16.82 -3.57 3.65
C LEU A 17 -15.54 -2.81 3.28
N LYS A 18 -14.44 -3.07 4.00
CA LYS A 18 -13.10 -2.56 3.64
C LYS A 18 -12.52 -3.37 2.49
N ILE A 19 -11.97 -2.67 1.50
CA ILE A 19 -11.28 -3.27 0.35
C ILE A 19 -9.85 -2.75 0.27
N ILE A 20 -8.98 -3.47 -0.44
CA ILE A 20 -7.61 -3.05 -0.73
C ILE A 20 -7.47 -2.70 -2.21
N CYS A 21 -6.59 -1.75 -2.52
CA CYS A 21 -6.02 -1.60 -3.85
C CYS A 21 -4.66 -2.31 -3.86
N GLY A 22 -4.46 -3.26 -4.76
CA GLY A 22 -3.23 -4.04 -4.83
C GLY A 22 -3.47 -5.44 -5.37
N GLY A 23 -2.86 -6.45 -4.76
CA GLY A 23 -2.90 -7.83 -5.27
C GLY A 23 -2.89 -8.86 -4.16
N ILE A 24 -3.46 -10.02 -4.46
CA ILE A 24 -3.44 -11.21 -3.61
C ILE A 24 -3.11 -12.42 -4.48
N GLU A 25 -2.19 -13.24 -4.00
CA GLU A 25 -1.91 -14.55 -4.58
C GLU A 25 -1.79 -15.58 -3.47
N ILE A 26 -2.44 -16.73 -3.66
CA ILE A 26 -2.38 -17.86 -2.73
C ILE A 26 -1.97 -19.09 -3.52
N ARG A 27 -0.92 -19.76 -3.07
CA ARG A 27 -0.35 -20.95 -3.72
C ARG A 27 -0.09 -22.04 -2.69
N THR A 28 -0.37 -23.28 -3.07
CA THR A 28 0.17 -24.44 -2.36
C THR A 28 1.65 -24.56 -2.70
N ILE A 29 2.51 -24.64 -1.69
CA ILE A 29 3.95 -24.84 -1.83
C ILE A 29 4.34 -26.16 -1.16
N TYR A 30 5.36 -26.83 -1.70
CA TYR A 30 5.88 -28.08 -1.15
C TYR A 30 7.30 -27.86 -0.66
N VAL A 31 7.55 -28.21 0.60
CA VAL A 31 8.87 -28.12 1.26
C VAL A 31 9.27 -29.54 1.67
N GLY A 32 9.99 -30.23 0.78
CA GLY A 32 10.19 -31.67 0.90
C GLY A 32 8.86 -32.42 0.90
N HIS A 33 8.57 -33.14 1.97
CA HIS A 33 7.31 -33.89 2.15
C HIS A 33 6.17 -33.04 2.72
N LEU A 34 6.46 -31.81 3.13
CA LEU A 34 5.48 -30.94 3.79
C LEU A 34 4.74 -30.11 2.75
N GLN A 35 3.42 -30.08 2.87
CA GLN A 35 2.56 -29.18 2.12
C GLN A 35 2.28 -27.93 2.96
N ALA A 36 2.51 -26.75 2.40
CA ALA A 36 2.19 -25.46 3.01
C ALA A 36 1.36 -24.61 2.05
N LYS A 37 0.73 -23.55 2.57
CA LYS A 37 0.13 -22.49 1.75
C LYS A 37 0.96 -21.22 1.91
N GLY A 38 1.48 -20.72 0.80
CA GLY A 38 2.07 -19.39 0.71
C GLY A 38 1.03 -18.40 0.22
N CYS A 39 0.92 -17.27 0.90
CA CYS A 39 0.08 -16.15 0.50
C CYS A 39 0.97 -14.91 0.34
N ILE A 40 0.73 -14.13 -0.70
CA ILE A 40 1.35 -12.81 -0.89
C ILE A 40 0.22 -11.80 -1.05
N PHE A 41 0.22 -10.77 -0.21
CA PHE A 41 -0.69 -9.64 -0.27
C PHE A 41 0.11 -8.38 -0.56
N SER A 42 -0.38 -7.51 -1.43
CA SER A 42 0.15 -6.16 -1.61
C SER A 42 -0.96 -5.15 -1.43
N ARG A 43 -0.72 -4.11 -0.63
CA ARG A 43 -1.70 -3.07 -0.26
C ARG A 43 -1.11 -1.69 -0.56
N LEU A 44 -1.74 -0.95 -1.46
CA LEU A 44 -1.42 0.45 -1.75
C LEU A 44 -2.15 1.36 -0.76
N SER A 45 -1.41 2.25 -0.12
CA SER A 45 -1.97 3.28 0.77
C SER A 45 -2.76 4.33 0.00
N SER A 46 -3.91 4.71 0.55
CA SER A 46 -4.75 5.80 0.06
C SER A 46 -4.36 7.17 0.61
N GLU A 47 -3.51 7.25 1.63
CA GLU A 47 -3.19 8.51 2.35
C GLU A 47 -2.53 9.57 1.46
N ARG A 48 -1.73 9.13 0.48
CA ARG A 48 -1.12 9.99 -0.54
C ARG A 48 -1.17 9.33 -1.92
N ALA A 49 -2.39 9.03 -2.36
CA ALA A 49 -2.65 8.45 -3.67
C ALA A 49 -2.37 9.46 -4.80
N GLY A 50 -1.84 8.96 -5.93
CA GLY A 50 -1.60 9.76 -7.12
C GLY A 50 -0.74 9.03 -8.14
N THR A 51 -0.72 9.51 -9.38
CA THR A 51 0.07 8.87 -10.43
C THR A 51 1.57 9.12 -10.23
N ARG A 52 2.40 8.20 -10.71
CA ARG A 52 3.87 8.20 -10.57
C ARG A 52 4.55 9.51 -10.99
N PHE A 53 3.94 10.26 -11.91
CA PHE A 53 4.48 11.53 -12.41
C PHE A 53 3.85 12.77 -11.78
N ASN A 54 2.74 12.62 -11.04
CA ASN A 54 2.03 13.74 -10.44
C ASN A 54 2.28 13.85 -8.94
N VAL A 55 2.55 12.73 -8.24
CA VAL A 55 2.66 12.73 -6.78
C VAL A 55 3.90 11.99 -6.32
N ARG A 56 4.79 12.74 -5.64
CA ARG A 56 6.06 12.30 -5.05
C ARG A 56 6.23 12.91 -3.66
N GLY A 57 7.27 12.44 -2.97
CA GLY A 57 7.63 12.90 -1.64
C GLY A 57 6.61 12.59 -0.55
N THR A 58 6.78 13.26 0.57
CA THR A 58 5.88 13.24 1.73
C THR A 58 4.91 14.42 1.72
N ASN A 59 3.76 14.29 2.40
CA ASN A 59 2.91 15.41 2.78
C ASN A 59 3.28 15.91 4.20
N ASP A 60 2.59 16.96 4.67
CA ASP A 60 2.77 17.52 6.01
C ASP A 60 2.39 16.55 7.15
N GLU A 61 1.63 15.49 6.85
CA GLU A 61 1.26 14.42 7.80
C GLU A 61 2.28 13.27 7.84
N GLY A 62 3.35 13.33 7.03
CA GLY A 62 4.37 12.29 6.96
C GLY A 62 4.05 11.10 6.05
N CYS A 63 2.92 11.15 5.32
CA CYS A 63 2.51 10.11 4.38
C CYS A 63 3.28 10.24 3.07
N VAL A 64 4.06 9.21 2.72
CA VAL A 64 4.79 9.17 1.44
C VAL A 64 3.91 8.72 0.29
N ALA A 65 4.10 9.32 -0.88
CA ALA A 65 3.37 8.95 -2.08
C ALA A 65 3.72 7.52 -2.53
N ASN A 66 2.75 6.81 -3.10
CA ASN A 66 2.90 5.43 -3.60
C ASN A 66 3.42 4.45 -2.53
N PHE A 67 3.04 4.63 -1.27
CA PHE A 67 3.37 3.69 -0.21
C PHE A 67 2.64 2.35 -0.40
N VAL A 68 3.39 1.26 -0.40
CA VAL A 68 2.90 -0.11 -0.55
C VAL A 68 3.50 -0.97 0.54
N GLU A 69 2.65 -1.78 1.17
CA GLU A 69 3.08 -2.92 1.99
C GLU A 69 2.87 -4.20 1.21
N THR A 70 3.90 -5.05 1.15
CA THR A 70 3.81 -6.41 0.62
C THR A 70 4.05 -7.38 1.77
N GLU A 71 3.06 -8.20 2.07
CA GLU A 71 3.09 -9.17 3.15
C GLU A 71 3.14 -10.60 2.57
N GLN A 72 4.13 -11.36 3.00
CA GLN A 72 4.23 -12.80 2.75
C GLN A 72 3.77 -13.55 3.99
N VAL A 73 2.81 -14.46 3.84
CA VAL A 73 2.33 -15.33 4.91
C VAL A 73 2.51 -16.80 4.52
N ILE A 74 3.04 -17.61 5.42
CA ILE A 74 3.17 -19.06 5.22
C ILE A 74 2.36 -19.77 6.29
N TYR A 75 1.43 -20.61 5.85
CA TYR A 75 0.68 -21.55 6.67
C TYR A 75 1.27 -22.94 6.50
N LEU A 76 1.78 -23.52 7.58
CA LEU A 76 2.35 -24.87 7.61
C LEU A 76 1.86 -25.60 8.86
N ASN A 77 0.96 -26.59 8.68
CA ASN A 77 0.31 -27.31 9.77
C ASN A 77 -0.31 -26.32 10.79
N ASN A 78 0.15 -26.33 12.04
CA ASN A 78 -0.31 -25.44 13.12
C ASN A 78 0.60 -24.20 13.30
N LYS A 79 1.47 -23.89 12.33
CA LYS A 79 2.39 -22.75 12.37
C LYS A 79 2.02 -21.75 11.28
N ILE A 80 2.09 -20.47 11.65
CA ILE A 80 1.86 -19.34 10.74
C ILE A 80 3.02 -18.38 10.94
N CYS A 81 3.63 -17.93 9.85
CA CYS A 81 4.55 -16.79 9.89
C CYS A 81 4.09 -15.73 8.89
N SER A 82 4.35 -14.46 9.23
CA SER A 82 4.13 -13.31 8.35
C SER A 82 5.40 -12.47 8.31
N TYR A 83 5.71 -11.93 7.14
CA TYR A 83 6.80 -11.00 6.91
C TYR A 83 6.34 -9.88 5.98
N ILE A 84 6.62 -8.64 6.37
CA ILE A 84 6.20 -7.43 5.64
C ILE A 84 7.42 -6.72 5.06
N GLN A 85 7.33 -6.36 3.79
CA GLN A 85 8.24 -5.43 3.13
C GLN A 85 7.47 -4.18 2.73
N ILE A 86 8.12 -3.02 2.83
CA ILE A 86 7.53 -1.74 2.44
C ILE A 86 8.29 -1.13 1.27
N ARG A 87 7.56 -0.37 0.45
CA ARG A 87 8.10 0.47 -0.63
C ARG A 87 7.31 1.76 -0.68
N GLY A 88 7.96 2.88 -0.97
CA GLY A 88 7.28 4.16 -1.15
C GLY A 88 8.17 5.19 -1.84
N SER A 89 7.65 6.41 -1.98
CA SER A 89 8.49 7.55 -2.35
C SER A 89 9.51 7.86 -1.25
N ILE A 90 10.64 8.44 -1.64
CA ILE A 90 11.63 8.95 -0.69
C ILE A 90 10.92 9.95 0.26
N PRO A 91 11.09 9.82 1.60
CA PRO A 91 10.38 10.62 2.61
C PRO A 91 10.97 12.03 2.74
N LEU A 92 10.94 12.77 1.64
CA LEU A 92 11.34 14.16 1.57
C LEU A 92 10.22 14.96 0.91
N PHE A 93 10.19 16.26 1.13
CA PHE A 93 9.37 17.16 0.35
C PHE A 93 10.06 17.37 -1.01
N TRP A 94 9.59 16.65 -2.03
CA TRP A 94 10.17 16.73 -3.36
C TRP A 94 9.17 16.43 -4.47
N GLU A 95 9.41 17.08 -5.60
CA GLU A 95 8.58 16.98 -6.79
C GLU A 95 9.47 16.78 -8.03
N GLN A 96 8.94 16.05 -9.00
CA GLN A 96 9.54 15.92 -10.31
C GLN A 96 8.67 16.72 -11.30
N PRO A 97 9.16 17.84 -11.84
CA PRO A 97 8.38 18.68 -12.75
C PRO A 97 8.20 17.99 -14.11
N GLY A 98 7.16 17.16 -14.24
CA GLY A 98 6.65 16.60 -15.50
C GLY A 98 7.67 15.93 -16.44
N LEU A 99 7.21 15.62 -17.66
CA LEU A 99 8.07 15.13 -18.74
C LEU A 99 8.69 16.32 -19.49
N GLN A 100 9.64 17.02 -18.87
CA GLN A 100 10.44 18.02 -19.59
C GLN A 100 11.60 17.30 -20.28
N VAL A 101 11.55 17.21 -21.62
CA VAL A 101 12.63 16.65 -22.44
C VAL A 101 13.86 17.55 -22.28
N GLY A 102 14.83 17.12 -21.46
CA GLY A 102 16.11 17.82 -21.27
C GLY A 102 16.46 18.23 -19.83
N SER A 103 15.54 18.18 -18.87
CA SER A 103 15.84 18.48 -17.46
C SER A 103 15.13 17.51 -16.51
N HIS A 104 15.90 16.59 -15.94
CA HIS A 104 15.46 15.66 -14.89
C HIS A 104 15.74 16.19 -13.48
N LYS A 105 15.85 17.51 -13.31
CA LYS A 105 16.15 18.10 -12.01
C LYS A 105 14.97 17.90 -11.06
N VAL A 106 15.22 17.16 -9.98
CA VAL A 106 14.30 17.08 -8.85
C VAL A 106 14.28 18.43 -8.15
N LYS A 107 13.08 18.92 -7.84
CA LYS A 107 12.89 20.10 -7.00
C LYS A 107 12.64 19.63 -5.58
N LEU A 108 13.54 19.97 -4.67
CA LEU A 108 13.25 19.91 -3.25
C LEU A 108 12.28 21.06 -2.93
N SER A 109 11.15 20.72 -2.33
CA SER A 109 10.22 21.68 -1.75
C SER A 109 10.43 21.66 -0.24
N ARG A 110 10.19 22.79 0.43
CA ARG A 110 10.22 23.00 1.89
C ARG A 110 11.35 22.34 2.69
#